data_AF-A0A975PCL0-F1
#
_entry.id   AF-A0A975PCL0-F1
#
_cell.length_a   1.000
_cell.length_b   1.000
_cell.length_c   1.000
_cell.angle_alpha   90.00
_cell.angle_beta   90.00
_cell.angle_gamma   90.00
#
_symmetry.space_group_name_H-M   'P 1'
#
loop_
_entity.id
_entity.type
_entity.pdbx_description
1 polymer ?
#
loop_
_entity_poly.entity_id
_entity_poly.type
_entity_poly.pdbx_seq_one_letter_code
_entity_poly.pdbx_strand_id
1 'polypeptide(L)'
;MSHQTMTIDQFIASLRAEVLPVGRVDLQIPGSSVPLPVNLLSTSPGNSTVCYTFHGAVNQTVRNLPVFYGSQFVTAFPGAMTLISIADPGLRLSQDTLYTWYAGDEACATQAAIHQLCAGISEQLRPRKTVFIGGSSGAHPALLHSHAVPGSICLSVNPLASISAYPTNLQRYAALCWPGRPVEDIGKLIADDVFGRYAAGYDNKVIVLQNCMDPHLKTQILPLAASLARQPDAIFLSEFFKDYLGHSYPPGPLNAWLAAVIGVEGGALPEIAEMAVRRSDAKSALSGKADMSKTSTRAADPEKSQLADRIATDLLRSAT
;
A
#
# COMPACT_ATOMS: atom_id res chain seq x y z
N MET A 1 -2.36 24.12 -9.20
CA MET A 1 -1.88 23.79 -7.85
C MET A 1 -0.46 24.33 -7.74
N SER A 2 -0.16 25.10 -6.69
CA SER A 2 1.19 25.64 -6.46
C SER A 2 2.18 24.48 -6.30
N HIS A 3 3.17 24.39 -7.17
CA HIS A 3 4.29 23.47 -7.01
C HIS A 3 5.25 24.09 -6.00
N GLN A 4 5.41 23.46 -4.84
CA GLN A 4 6.32 23.90 -3.80
C GLN A 4 7.46 22.90 -3.63
N THR A 5 8.67 23.42 -3.51
CA THR A 5 9.86 22.62 -3.21
C THR A 5 10.37 23.01 -1.84
N MET A 6 10.66 22.02 -1.00
CA MET A 6 11.18 22.22 0.35
C MET A 6 11.89 20.96 0.85
N THR A 7 12.61 21.04 1.96
CA THR A 7 13.17 19.88 2.66
C THR A 7 12.10 19.14 3.45
N ILE A 8 12.38 17.90 3.88
CA ILE A 8 11.50 17.13 4.79
C ILE A 8 11.21 17.92 6.07
N ASP A 9 12.23 18.53 6.67
CA ASP A 9 12.07 19.28 7.93
C ASP A 9 11.21 20.53 7.75
N GLN A 10 11.37 21.25 6.64
CA GLN A 10 10.51 22.39 6.28
C GLN A 10 9.06 21.96 6.09
N PHE A 11 8.83 20.81 5.46
CA PHE A 11 7.49 20.26 5.29
C PHE A 11 6.87 19.90 6.65
N ILE A 12 7.59 19.19 7.51
CA ILE A 12 7.12 18.85 8.86
C ILE A 12 6.81 20.13 9.65
N ALA A 13 7.70 21.12 9.61
CA ALA A 13 7.48 22.40 10.29
C ALA A 13 6.22 23.12 9.79
N SER A 14 5.92 23.03 8.49
CA SER A 14 4.69 23.61 7.91
C SER A 14 3.41 22.97 8.45
N LEU A 15 3.49 21.74 8.97
CA LEU A 15 2.32 21.06 9.56
C LEU A 15 1.91 21.62 10.92
N ARG A 16 2.68 22.57 11.49
CA ARG A 16 2.29 23.35 12.68
C ARG A 16 1.27 24.44 12.36
N ALA A 17 1.10 24.77 11.08
CA ALA A 17 0.17 25.81 10.69
C ALA A 17 -1.27 25.43 11.08
N GLU A 18 -2.05 26.45 11.47
CA GLU A 18 -3.46 26.29 11.82
C GLU A 18 -4.28 25.70 10.65
N VAL A 19 -3.82 25.97 9.41
CA VAL A 19 -4.34 25.36 8.18
C VAL A 19 -3.22 24.60 7.49
N LEU A 20 -3.34 23.28 7.44
CA LEU A 20 -2.40 22.42 6.72
C LEU A 20 -2.51 22.66 5.20
N PRO A 21 -1.38 22.83 4.47
CA PRO A 21 -1.40 23.14 3.05
C PRO A 21 -1.76 21.90 2.21
N VAL A 22 -3.03 21.72 1.88
CA VAL A 22 -3.47 20.71 0.91
C VAL A 22 -2.82 20.99 -0.44
N GLY A 23 -2.20 19.97 -1.02
CA GLY A 23 -1.52 20.07 -2.30
C GLY A 23 -0.21 19.29 -2.39
N ARG A 24 0.40 19.40 -3.57
CA ARG A 24 1.65 18.73 -3.91
C ARG A 24 2.86 19.51 -3.42
N VAL A 25 3.78 18.80 -2.80
CA VAL A 25 5.11 19.26 -2.42
C VAL A 25 6.14 18.28 -2.96
N ASP A 26 7.19 18.79 -3.58
CA ASP A 26 8.35 17.99 -3.98
C ASP A 26 9.44 18.17 -2.90
N LEU A 27 9.68 17.11 -2.12
CA LEU A 27 10.61 17.11 -1.00
C LEU A 27 12.03 16.83 -1.46
N GLN A 28 12.96 17.74 -1.16
CA GLN A 28 14.37 17.55 -1.43
C GLN A 28 14.97 16.53 -0.45
N ILE A 29 15.58 15.48 -0.99
CA ILE A 29 16.32 14.48 -0.22
C ILE A 29 17.82 14.75 -0.43
N PRO A 30 18.63 14.91 0.63
CA PRO A 30 20.06 15.08 0.50
C PRO A 30 20.68 13.96 -0.35
N GLY A 31 21.49 14.34 -1.35
CA GLY A 31 22.13 13.41 -2.27
C GLY A 31 21.29 13.01 -3.49
N SER A 32 19.97 13.16 -3.44
CA SER A 32 19.10 12.76 -4.55
C SER A 32 19.07 13.77 -5.70
N SER A 33 19.07 13.29 -6.93
CA SER A 33 18.81 14.09 -8.13
C SER A 33 17.31 14.28 -8.40
N VAL A 34 16.46 13.51 -7.73
CA VAL A 34 15.00 13.54 -7.89
C VAL A 34 14.31 13.80 -6.54
N PRO A 35 13.40 14.78 -6.44
CA PRO A 35 12.70 15.02 -5.18
C PRO A 35 11.68 13.90 -4.92
N LEU A 36 11.40 13.64 -3.64
CA LEU A 36 10.31 12.77 -3.20
C LEU A 36 8.97 13.52 -3.33
N PRO A 37 8.08 13.14 -4.26
CA PRO A 37 6.83 13.82 -4.46
C PRO A 37 5.83 13.37 -3.39
N VAL A 38 5.28 14.33 -2.66
CA VAL A 38 4.26 14.13 -1.63
C VAL A 38 3.05 14.99 -1.95
N ASN A 39 1.86 14.48 -1.67
CA ASN A 39 0.63 15.22 -1.84
C ASN A 39 -0.24 15.07 -0.60
N LEU A 40 -0.47 16.17 0.11
CA LEU A 40 -1.45 16.23 1.18
C LEU A 40 -2.83 16.37 0.54
N LEU A 41 -3.56 15.26 0.42
CA LEU A 41 -4.82 15.18 -0.33
C LEU A 41 -6.02 15.67 0.48
N SER A 42 -6.01 15.46 1.80
CA SER A 42 -7.05 15.91 2.71
C SER A 42 -6.49 16.10 4.12
N THR A 43 -7.22 16.86 4.92
CA THR A 43 -6.92 17.11 6.32
C THR A 43 -8.17 16.82 7.14
N SER A 44 -7.99 16.31 8.35
CA SER A 44 -9.10 16.09 9.28
C SER A 44 -8.97 17.02 10.49
N PRO A 45 -10.05 17.71 10.90
CA PRO A 45 -10.05 18.50 12.12
C PRO A 45 -9.60 17.64 13.32
N GLY A 46 -8.55 18.09 14.02
CA GLY A 46 -7.98 17.39 15.18
C GLY A 46 -7.02 16.24 14.86
N ASN A 47 -6.73 15.97 13.58
CA ASN A 47 -5.70 14.99 13.12
C ASN A 47 -5.79 13.61 13.80
N SER A 48 -7.00 13.11 14.09
CA SER A 48 -7.17 11.85 14.83
C SER A 48 -6.60 10.65 14.08
N THR A 49 -6.73 10.63 12.76
CA THR A 49 -6.19 9.58 11.88
C THR A 49 -5.33 10.19 10.79
N VAL A 50 -4.09 9.74 10.69
CA VAL A 50 -3.18 10.05 9.57
C VAL A 50 -3.02 8.80 8.72
N CYS A 51 -3.28 8.93 7.43
CA CYS A 51 -3.17 7.87 6.45
C CYS A 51 -2.04 8.18 5.46
N TYR A 52 -1.16 7.22 5.24
CA TYR A 52 -0.15 7.25 4.18
C TYR A 52 -0.57 6.31 3.05
N THR A 53 -0.52 6.78 1.80
CA THR A 53 -0.85 5.94 0.64
C THR A 53 0.30 5.86 -0.34
N PHE A 54 0.53 4.65 -0.84
CA PHE A 54 1.54 4.35 -1.86
C PHE A 54 0.87 3.73 -3.09
N HIS A 55 1.16 4.26 -4.27
CA HIS A 55 0.65 3.67 -5.52
C HIS A 55 1.42 2.39 -5.88
N GLY A 56 0.73 1.48 -6.58
CA GLY A 56 1.35 0.31 -7.22
C GLY A 56 1.96 0.63 -8.58
N ALA A 57 2.01 -0.35 -9.47
CA ALA A 57 2.57 -0.20 -10.82
C ALA A 57 1.90 0.94 -11.62
N VAL A 58 2.71 1.73 -12.33
CA VAL A 58 2.29 2.86 -13.15
C VAL A 58 2.73 2.64 -14.59
N ASN A 59 1.77 2.57 -15.51
CA ASN A 59 2.05 2.68 -16.94
C ASN A 59 2.22 4.17 -17.30
N GLN A 60 3.46 4.59 -17.53
CA GLN A 60 3.82 5.99 -17.80
C GLN A 60 3.36 6.49 -19.18
N THR A 61 2.97 5.59 -20.08
CA THR A 61 2.43 5.99 -21.40
C THR A 61 1.00 6.55 -21.30
N VAL A 62 0.30 6.26 -20.20
CA VAL A 62 -1.09 6.70 -19.96
C VAL A 62 -1.26 7.55 -18.70
N ARG A 63 -0.22 7.66 -17.86
CA ARG A 63 -0.24 8.45 -16.63
C ARG A 63 0.99 9.33 -16.52
N ASN A 64 0.78 10.61 -16.28
CA ASN A 64 1.84 11.56 -16.02
C ASN A 64 2.36 11.42 -14.58
N LEU A 65 3.68 11.50 -14.42
CA LEU A 65 4.32 11.53 -13.11
C LEU A 65 4.24 12.93 -12.46
N PRO A 66 4.25 13.01 -11.11
CA PRO A 66 4.12 11.92 -10.17
C PRO A 66 2.68 11.40 -10.08
N VAL A 67 2.53 10.10 -9.81
CA VAL A 67 1.22 9.48 -9.58
C VAL A 67 0.96 9.41 -8.09
N PHE A 68 -0.21 9.88 -7.66
CA PHE A 68 -0.65 9.80 -6.27
C PHE A 68 -1.83 8.83 -6.16
N TYR A 69 -1.82 8.00 -5.12
CA TYR A 69 -2.92 7.10 -4.77
C TYR A 69 -3.77 7.70 -3.65
N GLY A 70 -5.07 7.37 -3.59
CA GLY A 70 -5.92 7.71 -2.45
C GLY A 70 -6.91 8.86 -2.67
N SER A 71 -6.91 9.53 -3.83
CA SER A 71 -7.93 10.56 -4.13
C SER A 71 -9.36 10.02 -4.04
N GLN A 72 -9.56 8.74 -4.39
CA GLN A 72 -10.83 8.05 -4.23
C GLN A 72 -11.27 7.94 -2.76
N PHE A 73 -10.34 7.93 -1.80
CA PHE A 73 -10.63 7.87 -0.38
C PHE A 73 -11.07 9.23 0.17
N VAL A 74 -10.54 10.34 -0.38
CA VAL A 74 -11.02 11.69 -0.03
C VAL A 74 -12.49 11.84 -0.40
N THR A 75 -12.87 11.38 -1.60
CA THR A 75 -14.27 11.42 -2.06
C THR A 75 -15.15 10.50 -1.23
N ALA A 76 -14.67 9.30 -0.89
CA ALA A 76 -15.45 8.32 -0.12
C ALA A 76 -15.60 8.70 1.37
N PHE A 77 -14.63 9.42 1.94
CA PHE A 77 -14.54 9.71 3.38
C PHE A 77 -14.15 11.18 3.64
N PRO A 78 -14.97 12.16 3.21
CA PRO A 78 -14.62 13.57 3.29
C PRO A 78 -14.38 14.01 4.74
N GLY A 79 -13.20 14.59 5.02
CA GLY A 79 -12.81 15.10 6.33
C GLY A 79 -12.50 14.04 7.40
N ALA A 80 -12.56 12.75 7.06
CA ALA A 80 -12.40 11.66 8.02
C ALA A 80 -10.94 11.37 8.40
N MET A 81 -9.97 11.82 7.58
CA MET A 81 -8.55 11.56 7.79
C MET A 81 -7.68 12.66 7.19
N THR A 82 -6.48 12.81 7.76
CA THR A 82 -5.37 13.52 7.12
C THR A 82 -4.67 12.52 6.19
N LEU A 83 -4.77 12.73 4.87
CA LEU A 83 -4.32 11.77 3.86
C LEU A 83 -3.08 12.29 3.12
N ILE A 84 -1.97 11.55 3.26
CA ILE A 84 -0.67 11.89 2.69
C ILE A 84 -0.31 10.83 1.65
N SER A 85 -0.30 11.23 0.39
CA SER A 85 0.05 10.37 -0.72
C SER A 85 1.50 10.57 -1.11
N ILE A 86 2.27 9.48 -1.18
CA ILE A 86 3.69 9.48 -1.52
C ILE A 86 3.82 8.79 -2.87
N ALA A 87 4.48 9.46 -3.82
CA ALA A 87 4.77 8.90 -5.14
C ALA A 87 6.17 8.31 -5.19
N ASP A 88 6.36 7.24 -5.96
CA ASP A 88 7.65 6.57 -6.14
C ASP A 88 8.59 7.47 -6.97
N PRO A 89 9.65 8.04 -6.39
CA PRO A 89 10.53 8.96 -7.10
C PRO A 89 11.34 8.25 -8.19
N GLY A 90 11.63 6.96 -8.04
CA GLY A 90 12.45 6.20 -8.98
C GLY A 90 11.80 6.03 -10.36
N LEU A 91 10.49 6.21 -10.47
CA LEU A 91 9.80 6.24 -11.78
C LEU A 91 10.29 7.36 -12.69
N ARG A 92 10.90 8.43 -12.15
CA ARG A 92 11.46 9.52 -12.95
C ARG A 92 12.77 9.14 -13.64
N LEU A 93 13.40 8.03 -13.26
CA LEU A 93 14.67 7.58 -13.82
C LEU A 93 14.51 6.89 -15.19
N SER A 94 13.34 6.33 -15.49
CA SER A 94 13.06 5.65 -16.76
C SER A 94 11.57 5.60 -17.07
N GLN A 95 11.20 5.84 -18.32
CA GLN A 95 9.82 5.71 -18.80
C GLN A 95 9.34 4.26 -18.93
N ASP A 96 10.26 3.29 -18.98
CA ASP A 96 9.97 1.87 -19.18
C ASP A 96 9.76 1.11 -17.85
N THR A 97 10.01 1.78 -16.73
CA THR A 97 9.86 1.18 -15.40
C THR A 97 8.47 1.43 -14.85
N LEU A 98 7.80 0.37 -14.40
CA LEU A 98 6.44 0.47 -13.86
C LEU A 98 6.41 0.76 -12.36
N TYR A 99 7.48 0.42 -11.63
CA TYR A 99 7.63 0.67 -10.20
C TYR A 99 9.09 0.43 -9.80
N THR A 100 9.53 1.09 -8.72
CA THR A 100 10.85 0.93 -8.11
C THR A 100 10.74 0.64 -6.61
N TRP A 101 9.56 0.20 -6.15
CA TRP A 101 9.23 -0.15 -4.76
C TRP A 101 9.62 0.92 -3.74
N TYR A 102 9.78 2.18 -4.17
CA TYR A 102 10.29 3.26 -3.33
C TYR A 102 11.66 2.92 -2.70
N ALA A 103 12.41 1.99 -3.31
CA ALA A 103 13.61 1.39 -2.74
C ALA A 103 14.81 2.35 -2.67
N GLY A 104 14.83 3.35 -3.56
CA GLY A 104 15.92 4.32 -3.67
C GLY A 104 16.84 4.02 -4.85
N ASP A 105 17.98 4.69 -4.86
CA ASP A 105 19.03 4.56 -5.87
C ASP A 105 20.40 4.84 -5.22
N GLU A 106 21.47 4.77 -6.01
CA GLU A 106 22.85 5.01 -5.56
C GLU A 106 23.04 6.36 -4.86
N ALA A 107 22.28 7.37 -5.27
CA ALA A 107 22.39 8.73 -4.75
C ALA A 107 21.43 8.98 -3.57
N CYS A 108 20.37 8.17 -3.43
CA CYS A 108 19.24 8.45 -2.55
C CYS A 108 18.70 7.20 -1.84
N ALA A 109 18.79 7.20 -0.51
CA ALA A 109 18.11 6.24 0.36
C ALA A 109 16.62 6.61 0.56
N THR A 110 15.81 6.43 -0.48
CA THR A 110 14.38 6.83 -0.48
C THR A 110 13.58 6.24 0.68
N GLN A 111 13.80 4.97 1.03
CA GLN A 111 13.10 4.34 2.16
C GLN A 111 13.45 5.03 3.50
N ALA A 112 14.70 5.44 3.69
CA ALA A 112 15.10 6.19 4.89
C ALA A 112 14.44 7.57 4.94
N ALA A 113 14.38 8.26 3.79
CA ALA A 113 13.71 9.56 3.68
C ALA A 113 12.20 9.47 3.98
N ILE A 114 11.51 8.44 3.48
CA ILE A 114 10.09 8.19 3.79
C ILE A 114 9.92 7.88 5.28
N HIS A 115 10.83 7.10 5.88
CA HIS A 115 10.79 6.83 7.31
C HIS A 115 10.94 8.11 8.14
N GLN A 116 11.92 8.97 7.82
CA GLN A 116 12.10 10.28 8.47
C GLN A 116 10.82 11.13 8.34
N LEU A 117 10.22 11.17 7.15
CA LEU A 117 8.98 11.89 6.90
C LEU A 117 7.84 11.38 7.78
N CYS A 118 7.58 10.06 7.79
CA CYS A 118 6.52 9.46 8.59
C CYS A 118 6.73 9.66 10.10
N ALA A 119 7.97 9.52 10.58
CA ALA A 119 8.32 9.75 11.98
C ALA A 119 8.10 11.21 12.38
N GLY A 120 8.60 12.16 11.59
CA GLY A 120 8.44 13.58 11.87
C GLY A 120 6.99 14.06 11.81
N ILE A 121 6.19 13.54 10.88
CA ILE A 121 4.73 13.80 10.85
C ILE A 121 4.05 13.22 12.09
N SER A 122 4.40 12.00 12.49
CA SER A 122 3.82 11.36 13.67
C SER A 122 4.15 12.14 14.95
N GLU A 123 5.38 12.63 15.10
CA GLU A 123 5.79 13.48 16.21
C GLU A 123 5.04 14.82 16.20
N GLN A 124 4.88 15.41 15.00
CA GLN A 124 4.31 16.74 14.83
C GLN A 124 2.79 16.77 15.00
N LEU A 125 2.08 15.79 14.46
CA LEU A 125 0.62 15.72 14.47
C LEU A 125 0.08 14.90 15.65
N ARG A 126 0.89 14.00 16.21
CA ARG A 126 0.51 13.05 17.29
C ARG A 126 -0.83 12.38 17.01
N PRO A 127 -0.98 11.73 15.84
CA PRO A 127 -2.25 11.12 15.48
C PRO A 127 -2.63 10.05 16.49
N ARG A 128 -3.93 9.91 16.78
CA ARG A 128 -4.44 8.80 17.60
C ARG A 128 -4.31 7.46 16.86
N LYS A 129 -4.27 7.51 15.53
CA LYS A 129 -4.17 6.34 14.66
C LYS A 129 -3.35 6.67 13.42
N THR A 130 -2.39 5.81 13.12
CA THR A 130 -1.60 5.88 11.89
C THR A 130 -1.92 4.68 11.01
N VAL A 131 -2.24 4.94 9.75
CA VAL A 131 -2.60 3.90 8.78
C VAL A 131 -1.69 4.00 7.55
N PHE A 132 -1.12 2.88 7.12
CA PHE A 132 -0.37 2.76 5.88
C PHE A 132 -1.17 1.94 4.89
N ILE A 133 -1.33 2.44 3.66
CA ILE A 133 -2.20 1.85 2.65
C ILE A 133 -1.41 1.67 1.36
N GLY A 134 -1.41 0.46 0.82
CA GLY A 134 -0.70 0.17 -0.42
C GLY A 134 -1.23 -1.07 -1.11
N GLY A 135 -1.32 -1.02 -2.43
CA GLY A 135 -1.67 -2.18 -3.25
C GLY A 135 -0.56 -2.55 -4.21
N SER A 136 -0.48 -3.82 -4.60
CA SER A 136 0.56 -4.30 -5.53
C SER A 136 1.97 -3.93 -5.02
N SER A 137 2.84 -3.37 -5.85
CA SER A 137 4.17 -2.88 -5.47
C SER A 137 4.15 -1.75 -4.42
N GLY A 138 3.03 -1.01 -4.30
CA GLY A 138 2.84 -0.01 -3.25
C GLY A 138 2.64 -0.62 -1.86
N ALA A 139 2.33 -1.92 -1.77
CA ALA A 139 2.24 -2.59 -0.48
C ALA A 139 3.61 -2.78 0.19
N HIS A 140 4.71 -2.85 -0.57
CA HIS A 140 6.05 -2.97 -0.03
C HIS A 140 6.41 -1.81 0.94
N PRO A 141 6.39 -0.53 0.53
CA PRO A 141 6.64 0.58 1.46
C PRO A 141 5.55 0.68 2.55
N ALA A 142 4.28 0.33 2.26
CA ALA A 142 3.23 0.36 3.28
C ALA A 142 3.52 -0.61 4.43
N LEU A 143 3.89 -1.86 4.11
CA LEU A 143 4.28 -2.87 5.09
C LEU A 143 5.57 -2.48 5.81
N LEU A 144 6.57 -2.01 5.07
CA LEU A 144 7.88 -1.62 5.60
C LEU A 144 7.76 -0.48 6.62
N HIS A 145 7.04 0.59 6.28
CA HIS A 145 6.93 1.75 7.15
C HIS A 145 5.93 1.53 8.28
N SER A 146 4.89 0.72 8.08
CA SER A 146 4.00 0.32 9.18
C SER A 146 4.73 -0.54 10.22
N HIS A 147 5.59 -1.47 9.79
CA HIS A 147 6.44 -2.26 10.68
C HIS A 147 7.29 -1.38 11.59
N ALA A 148 7.81 -0.27 11.06
CA ALA A 148 8.65 0.67 11.78
C ALA A 148 7.89 1.68 12.67
N VAL A 149 6.55 1.68 12.66
CA VAL A 149 5.71 2.57 13.48
C VAL A 149 4.81 1.73 14.39
N PRO A 150 5.18 1.56 15.67
CA PRO A 150 4.42 0.77 16.63
C PRO A 150 2.96 1.21 16.74
N GLY A 151 2.04 0.25 16.88
CA GLY A 151 0.61 0.50 17.01
C GLY A 151 -0.09 0.97 15.72
N SER A 152 0.65 1.19 14.62
CA SER A 152 0.06 1.55 13.33
C SER A 152 -0.74 0.39 12.72
N ILE A 153 -1.50 0.68 11.66
CA ILE A 153 -2.25 -0.32 10.89
C ILE A 153 -1.78 -0.29 9.44
N CYS A 154 -1.39 -1.44 8.88
CA CYS A 154 -1.16 -1.60 7.46
C CYS A 154 -2.39 -2.22 6.79
N LEU A 155 -3.00 -1.52 5.83
CA LEU A 155 -4.04 -2.05 4.94
C LEU A 155 -3.44 -2.29 3.56
N SER A 156 -3.14 -3.55 3.25
CA SER A 156 -2.50 -3.96 2.01
C SER A 156 -3.46 -4.69 1.08
N VAL A 157 -3.29 -4.50 -0.23
CA VAL A 157 -4.15 -5.12 -1.26
C VAL A 157 -3.29 -5.82 -2.30
N ASN A 158 -3.47 -7.14 -2.49
CA ASN A 158 -2.67 -7.93 -3.41
C ASN A 158 -1.15 -7.62 -3.29
N PRO A 159 -0.55 -7.72 -2.09
CA PRO A 159 0.75 -7.14 -1.82
C PRO A 159 1.89 -7.81 -2.60
N LEU A 160 2.81 -7.00 -3.15
CA LEU A 160 4.11 -7.46 -3.63
C LEU A 160 5.17 -7.03 -2.60
N ALA A 161 5.31 -7.80 -1.53
CA ALA A 161 6.04 -7.42 -0.33
C ALA A 161 7.57 -7.66 -0.40
N SER A 162 8.06 -8.57 -1.24
CA SER A 162 9.50 -8.79 -1.45
C SER A 162 9.94 -8.40 -2.86
N ILE A 163 11.02 -7.64 -2.96
CA ILE A 163 11.64 -7.19 -4.21
C ILE A 163 12.43 -8.33 -4.85
N SER A 164 13.23 -9.07 -4.08
CA SER A 164 14.06 -10.19 -4.56
C SER A 164 13.27 -11.37 -5.11
N ALA A 165 11.99 -11.48 -4.77
CA ALA A 165 11.08 -12.42 -5.41
C ALA A 165 10.84 -12.13 -6.91
N TYR A 166 11.35 -11.02 -7.45
CA TYR A 166 11.34 -10.68 -8.88
C TYR A 166 12.76 -10.46 -9.45
N PRO A 167 13.55 -11.52 -9.67
CA PRO A 167 14.96 -11.39 -10.06
C PRO A 167 15.16 -10.58 -11.35
N THR A 168 14.31 -10.78 -12.36
CA THR A 168 14.38 -10.01 -13.62
C THR A 168 14.11 -8.51 -13.40
N ASN A 169 13.15 -8.17 -12.55
CA ASN A 169 12.82 -6.78 -12.26
C ASN A 169 13.88 -6.14 -11.36
N LEU A 170 14.42 -6.90 -10.41
CA LEU A 170 15.54 -6.48 -9.56
C LEU A 170 16.80 -6.20 -10.39
N GLN A 171 17.10 -7.02 -11.40
CA GLN A 171 18.21 -6.75 -12.34
C GLN A 171 18.00 -5.46 -13.13
N ARG A 172 16.78 -5.21 -13.63
CA ARG A 172 16.47 -3.95 -14.33
C ARG A 172 16.57 -2.74 -13.41
N TYR A 173 16.02 -2.86 -12.20
CA TYR A 173 16.15 -1.85 -11.15
C TYR A 173 17.62 -1.58 -10.81
N ALA A 174 18.44 -2.61 -10.64
CA ALA A 174 19.86 -2.50 -10.38
C ALA A 174 20.60 -1.76 -11.50
N ALA A 175 20.37 -2.16 -12.75
CA ALA A 175 20.99 -1.50 -13.91
C ALA A 175 20.60 -0.02 -14.02
N LEU A 176 19.37 0.32 -13.62
CA LEU A 176 18.85 1.70 -13.69
C LEU A 176 19.31 2.56 -12.51
N CYS A 177 19.20 2.05 -11.28
CA CYS A 177 19.32 2.82 -10.05
C CYS A 177 20.69 2.66 -9.37
N TRP A 178 21.47 1.65 -9.75
CA TRP A 178 22.74 1.28 -9.12
C TRP A 178 23.78 0.86 -10.17
N PRO A 179 24.10 1.73 -11.16
CA PRO A 179 24.93 1.36 -12.29
C PRO A 179 26.30 0.84 -11.84
N GLY A 180 26.65 -0.38 -12.27
CA GLY A 180 27.92 -1.02 -11.95
C GLY A 180 27.98 -1.74 -10.60
N ARG A 181 26.90 -1.74 -9.80
CA ARG A 181 26.82 -2.47 -8.54
C ARG A 181 26.19 -3.87 -8.73
N PRO A 182 26.77 -4.94 -8.15
CA PRO A 182 26.15 -6.26 -8.14
C PRO A 182 24.82 -6.29 -7.38
N VAL A 183 23.87 -7.12 -7.84
CA VAL A 183 22.53 -7.25 -7.24
C VAL A 183 22.61 -7.68 -5.76
N GLU A 184 23.56 -8.55 -5.43
CA GLU A 184 23.79 -9.08 -4.09
C GLU A 184 24.16 -7.98 -3.09
N ASP A 185 24.82 -6.91 -3.58
CA ASP A 185 25.20 -5.78 -2.75
C ASP A 185 24.08 -4.73 -2.65
N ILE A 186 23.18 -4.67 -3.63
CA ILE A 186 22.00 -3.79 -3.59
C ILE A 186 21.00 -4.28 -2.54
N GLY A 187 20.79 -5.59 -2.43
CA GLY A 187 19.90 -6.18 -1.42
C GLY A 187 20.28 -5.84 0.03
N LYS A 188 21.54 -5.44 0.29
CA LYS A 188 22.02 -4.96 1.60
C LYS A 188 21.78 -3.47 1.82
N LEU A 189 21.57 -2.71 0.75
CA LEU A 189 21.36 -1.26 0.79
C LEU A 189 19.88 -0.87 0.81
N ILE A 190 19.01 -1.76 0.32
CA ILE A 190 17.56 -1.57 0.33
C ILE A 190 16.91 -2.52 1.33
N ALA A 191 15.81 -2.10 1.93
CA ALA A 191 14.98 -2.95 2.76
C ALA A 191 14.08 -3.83 1.89
N ASP A 192 14.66 -4.88 1.31
CA ASP A 192 13.96 -5.84 0.43
C ASP A 192 13.06 -6.81 1.21
N ASP A 193 13.60 -7.52 2.21
CA ASP A 193 12.92 -8.64 2.86
C ASP A 193 11.91 -8.20 3.92
N VAL A 194 10.70 -7.86 3.47
CA VAL A 194 9.56 -7.60 4.36
C VAL A 194 9.11 -8.88 5.08
N PHE A 195 9.27 -10.06 4.49
CA PHE A 195 8.85 -11.32 5.12
C PHE A 195 9.68 -11.56 6.39
N GLY A 196 11.00 -11.52 6.28
CA GLY A 196 11.93 -11.68 7.40
C GLY A 196 11.68 -10.68 8.52
N ARG A 197 11.34 -9.43 8.18
CA ARG A 197 10.98 -8.39 9.16
C ARG A 197 9.77 -8.76 10.00
N TYR A 198 8.66 -9.14 9.35
CA TYR A 198 7.46 -9.56 10.07
C TYR A 198 7.65 -10.91 10.78
N ALA A 199 8.45 -11.81 10.20
CA ALA A 199 8.80 -13.10 10.79
C ALA A 199 9.64 -12.97 12.08
N ALA A 200 10.41 -11.88 12.22
CA ALA A 200 11.18 -11.52 13.41
C ALA A 200 10.32 -10.88 14.52
N GLY A 201 9.10 -10.49 14.19
CA GLY A 201 8.14 -9.87 15.10
C GLY A 201 7.84 -8.41 14.73
N TYR A 202 6.68 -7.95 15.18
CA TYR A 202 6.14 -6.64 14.82
C TYR A 202 5.15 -6.13 15.89
N ASP A 203 5.04 -4.79 16.02
CA ASP A 203 4.14 -4.14 17.00
C ASP A 203 3.01 -3.36 16.33
N ASN A 204 2.86 -3.50 15.01
CA ASN A 204 1.77 -2.93 14.23
C ASN A 204 0.69 -3.98 13.94
N LYS A 205 -0.43 -3.55 13.35
CA LYS A 205 -1.49 -4.43 12.90
C LYS A 205 -1.47 -4.53 11.38
N VAL A 206 -1.76 -5.72 10.83
CA VAL A 206 -1.75 -5.93 9.38
C VAL A 206 -3.09 -6.46 8.89
N ILE A 207 -3.61 -5.86 7.83
CA ILE A 207 -4.79 -6.34 7.10
C ILE A 207 -4.35 -6.58 5.67
N VAL A 208 -4.42 -7.83 5.23
CA VAL A 208 -4.10 -8.25 3.86
C VAL A 208 -5.41 -8.60 3.15
N LEU A 209 -5.73 -7.83 2.13
CA LEU A 209 -6.84 -8.07 1.22
C LEU A 209 -6.30 -8.69 -0.06
N GLN A 210 -6.67 -9.94 -0.31
CA GLN A 210 -6.13 -10.75 -1.39
C GLN A 210 -7.24 -11.17 -2.35
N ASN A 211 -6.99 -11.05 -3.64
CA ASN A 211 -7.75 -11.74 -4.66
C ASN A 211 -7.21 -13.17 -4.83
N CYS A 212 -8.05 -14.19 -4.69
CA CYS A 212 -7.63 -15.58 -4.82
C CYS A 212 -7.20 -15.98 -6.24
N MET A 213 -7.46 -15.14 -7.25
CA MET A 213 -7.01 -15.35 -8.64
C MET A 213 -5.69 -14.65 -8.97
N ASP A 214 -5.04 -14.01 -7.99
CA ASP A 214 -3.79 -13.30 -8.20
C ASP A 214 -2.63 -14.29 -8.50
N PRO A 215 -1.89 -14.11 -9.62
CA PRO A 215 -0.77 -14.98 -9.94
C PRO A 215 0.40 -14.88 -8.95
N HIS A 216 0.45 -13.85 -8.11
CA HIS A 216 1.51 -13.64 -7.12
C HIS A 216 1.27 -14.35 -5.79
N LEU A 217 0.18 -15.11 -5.65
CA LEU A 217 -0.16 -15.84 -4.43
C LEU A 217 1.03 -16.64 -3.88
N LYS A 218 1.65 -17.48 -4.72
CA LYS A 218 2.72 -18.38 -4.28
C LYS A 218 4.01 -17.64 -3.88
N THR A 219 4.37 -16.59 -4.63
CA THR A 219 5.68 -15.93 -4.48
C THR A 219 5.66 -14.77 -3.50
N GLN A 220 4.49 -14.16 -3.26
CA GLN A 220 4.36 -12.98 -2.40
C GLN A 220 3.49 -13.26 -1.18
N ILE A 221 2.32 -13.87 -1.41
CA ILE A 221 1.26 -13.87 -0.43
C ILE A 221 1.42 -14.98 0.59
N LEU A 222 1.69 -16.21 0.14
CA LEU A 222 1.92 -17.34 1.05
C LEU A 222 3.12 -17.10 1.99
N PRO A 223 4.28 -16.59 1.52
CA PRO A 223 5.38 -16.23 2.42
C PRO A 223 5.02 -15.12 3.42
N LEU A 224 4.28 -14.10 2.99
CA LEU A 224 3.81 -13.04 3.89
C LEU A 224 2.85 -13.60 4.95
N ALA A 225 1.86 -14.38 4.54
CA ALA A 225 0.91 -15.01 5.44
C ALA A 225 1.61 -15.91 6.48
N ALA A 226 2.60 -16.70 6.05
CA ALA A 226 3.41 -17.51 6.95
C ALA A 226 4.22 -16.67 7.96
N SER A 227 4.65 -15.48 7.57
CA SER A 227 5.36 -14.55 8.46
C SER A 227 4.41 -13.90 9.47
N LEU A 228 3.21 -13.50 9.03
CA LEU A 228 2.18 -12.86 9.86
C LEU A 228 1.52 -13.83 10.84
N ALA A 229 1.32 -15.10 10.46
CA ALA A 229 0.67 -16.12 11.29
C ALA A 229 1.38 -16.41 12.62
N ARG A 230 2.58 -15.86 12.82
CA ARG A 230 3.34 -15.95 14.07
C ARG A 230 2.78 -15.05 15.18
N GLN A 231 1.89 -14.11 14.87
CA GLN A 231 1.29 -13.20 15.84
C GLN A 231 -0.20 -12.98 15.56
N PRO A 232 -1.02 -12.64 16.58
CA PRO A 232 -2.46 -12.45 16.42
C PRO A 232 -2.84 -11.12 15.74
N ASP A 233 -1.90 -10.19 15.59
CA ASP A 233 -2.14 -8.85 15.07
C ASP A 233 -2.18 -8.78 13.53
N ALA A 234 -2.77 -9.80 12.90
CA ALA A 234 -2.98 -9.84 11.45
C ALA A 234 -4.35 -10.40 11.05
N ILE A 235 -4.98 -9.76 10.06
CA ILE A 235 -6.10 -10.29 9.29
C ILE A 235 -5.60 -10.62 7.90
N PHE A 236 -5.88 -11.84 7.45
CA PHE A 236 -5.67 -12.27 6.09
C PHE A 236 -7.00 -12.66 5.47
N LEU A 237 -7.42 -11.96 4.42
CA LEU A 237 -8.66 -12.22 3.71
C LEU A 237 -8.37 -12.47 2.24
N SER A 238 -8.69 -13.68 1.76
CA SER A 238 -8.57 -14.05 0.36
C SER A 238 -9.94 -14.34 -0.21
N GLU A 239 -10.35 -13.57 -1.21
CA GLU A 239 -11.70 -13.61 -1.78
C GLU A 239 -11.65 -13.81 -3.30
N PHE A 240 -12.66 -14.50 -3.82
CA PHE A 240 -12.90 -14.61 -5.25
C PHE A 240 -13.81 -13.47 -5.72
N PHE A 241 -13.38 -12.75 -6.76
CA PHE A 241 -14.15 -11.68 -7.35
C PHE A 241 -14.41 -11.96 -8.82
N LYS A 242 -15.64 -12.39 -9.16
CA LYS A 242 -16.03 -12.79 -10.53
C LYS A 242 -15.68 -11.76 -11.61
N ASP A 243 -15.77 -10.46 -11.28
CA ASP A 243 -15.55 -9.35 -12.22
C ASP A 243 -14.13 -8.76 -12.14
N TYR A 244 -13.28 -9.28 -11.25
CA TYR A 244 -11.92 -8.82 -11.03
C TYR A 244 -11.00 -10.04 -11.02
N LEU A 245 -10.58 -10.48 -12.20
CA LEU A 245 -9.68 -11.63 -12.34
C LEU A 245 -8.20 -11.20 -12.27
N GLY A 246 -7.33 -12.13 -11.87
CA GLY A 246 -5.89 -11.90 -11.83
C GLY A 246 -5.47 -10.92 -10.74
N HIS A 247 -4.46 -10.10 -11.05
CA HIS A 247 -3.90 -9.10 -10.13
C HIS A 247 -4.74 -7.81 -10.08
N SER A 248 -6.00 -7.93 -9.69
CA SER A 248 -6.94 -6.82 -9.54
C SER A 248 -7.72 -6.96 -8.23
N TYR A 249 -8.21 -5.85 -7.66
CA TYR A 249 -9.04 -5.90 -6.46
C TYR A 249 -10.18 -4.86 -6.55
N PRO A 250 -11.42 -5.23 -6.21
CA PRO A 250 -12.56 -4.34 -6.34
C PRO A 250 -12.49 -3.14 -5.37
N PRO A 251 -12.79 -1.90 -5.83
CA PRO A 251 -12.80 -0.73 -4.95
C PRO A 251 -13.83 -0.80 -3.82
N GLY A 252 -14.94 -1.52 -4.01
CA GLY A 252 -16.02 -1.63 -3.03
C GLY A 252 -15.57 -2.24 -1.70
N PRO A 253 -15.11 -3.50 -1.70
CA PRO A 253 -14.54 -4.15 -0.51
C PRO A 253 -13.38 -3.38 0.11
N LEU A 254 -12.46 -2.83 -0.70
CA LEU A 254 -11.38 -1.99 -0.17
C LEU A 254 -11.91 -0.79 0.61
N ASN A 255 -12.90 -0.07 0.06
CA ASN A 255 -13.51 1.05 0.76
C ASN A 255 -14.24 0.62 2.03
N ALA A 256 -14.86 -0.57 2.06
CA ALA A 256 -15.50 -1.10 3.27
C ALA A 256 -14.48 -1.33 4.39
N TRP A 257 -13.34 -1.95 4.06
CA TRP A 257 -12.23 -2.16 4.99
C TRP A 257 -11.59 -0.86 5.46
N LEU A 258 -11.32 0.08 4.56
CA LEU A 258 -10.76 1.37 4.95
C LEU A 258 -11.72 2.17 5.84
N ALA A 259 -13.02 2.15 5.55
CA ALA A 259 -14.04 2.77 6.39
C ALA A 259 -14.05 2.19 7.81
N ALA A 260 -13.89 0.87 7.92
CA ALA A 260 -13.81 0.19 9.21
C ALA A 260 -12.52 0.55 9.98
N VAL A 261 -11.38 0.54 9.29
CA VAL A 261 -10.08 0.95 9.87
C VAL A 261 -10.15 2.37 10.41
N ILE A 262 -10.78 3.29 9.69
CA ILE A 262 -10.94 4.68 10.14
C ILE A 262 -11.92 4.76 11.32
N GLY A 263 -13.07 4.10 11.20
CA GLY A 263 -14.19 4.24 12.14
C GLY A 263 -14.05 3.54 13.49
N VAL A 264 -13.25 2.48 13.60
CA VAL A 264 -13.04 1.75 14.87
C VAL A 264 -11.98 2.44 15.73
N GLU A 265 -12.37 3.05 16.84
CA GLU A 265 -11.42 3.66 17.79
C GLU A 265 -10.45 2.61 18.36
N GLY A 266 -9.19 2.99 18.61
CA GLY A 266 -8.15 2.07 19.11
C GLY A 266 -7.65 1.02 18.12
N GLY A 267 -8.40 0.75 17.04
CA GLY A 267 -7.96 -0.08 15.92
C GLY A 267 -7.93 -1.59 16.23
N ALA A 268 -8.82 -2.09 17.09
CA ALA A 268 -8.90 -3.51 17.38
C ALA A 268 -9.32 -4.32 16.12
N LEU A 269 -8.52 -5.32 15.75
CA LEU A 269 -8.75 -6.09 14.51
C LEU A 269 -10.12 -6.80 14.44
N PRO A 270 -10.62 -7.45 15.51
CA PRO A 270 -11.94 -8.09 15.46
C PRO A 270 -13.08 -7.10 15.18
N GLU A 271 -13.03 -5.92 15.78
CA GLU A 271 -14.04 -4.86 15.57
C GLU A 271 -13.95 -4.27 14.16
N ILE A 272 -12.73 -4.10 13.63
CA ILE A 272 -12.51 -3.68 12.24
C ILE A 272 -13.11 -4.72 11.29
N ALA A 273 -12.83 -6.01 11.51
CA ALA A 273 -13.35 -7.09 10.66
C ALA A 273 -14.88 -7.11 10.66
N GLU A 274 -15.50 -7.07 11.84
CA GLU A 274 -16.96 -7.06 11.99
C GLU A 274 -17.58 -5.85 11.28
N MET A 275 -17.01 -4.66 11.47
CA MET A 275 -17.51 -3.45 10.80
C MET A 275 -17.33 -3.53 9.27
N ALA A 276 -16.22 -4.08 8.78
CA ALA A 276 -15.97 -4.24 7.36
C ALA A 276 -16.98 -5.19 6.71
N VAL A 277 -17.25 -6.35 7.33
CA VAL A 277 -18.25 -7.32 6.84
C VAL A 277 -19.64 -6.70 6.78
N ARG A 278 -20.10 -6.07 7.89
CA ARG A 278 -21.41 -5.39 7.93
C ARG A 278 -21.57 -4.35 6.81
N ARG A 279 -20.51 -3.60 6.50
CA ARG A 279 -20.50 -2.60 5.42
C ARG A 279 -20.56 -3.23 4.04
N SER A 280 -19.86 -4.33 3.82
CA SER A 280 -19.88 -5.09 2.56
C SER A 280 -21.28 -5.68 2.29
N ASP A 281 -21.94 -6.21 3.32
CA ASP A 281 -23.28 -6.80 3.21
C ASP A 281 -24.36 -5.74 2.93
N ALA A 282 -24.32 -4.61 3.66
CA ALA A 282 -25.26 -3.52 3.47
C ALA A 282 -25.22 -2.95 2.04
N LYS A 283 -24.03 -2.90 1.43
CA LYS A 283 -23.86 -2.43 0.06
C LYS A 283 -24.38 -3.43 -0.97
N SER A 284 -24.13 -4.72 -0.76
CA SER A 284 -24.66 -5.81 -1.60
C SER A 284 -26.19 -5.84 -1.59
N ALA A 285 -26.81 -5.59 -0.43
CA ALA A 285 -28.27 -5.49 -0.28
C ALA A 285 -28.87 -4.27 -1.01
N LEU A 286 -28.12 -3.16 -1.11
CA LEU A 286 -28.52 -1.96 -1.85
C LEU A 286 -28.33 -2.11 -3.37
N SER A 287 -27.25 -2.75 -3.83
CA SER A 287 -27.01 -2.99 -5.26
C SER A 287 -27.94 -4.05 -5.86
N GLY A 288 -28.42 -5.01 -5.05
CA GLY A 288 -29.44 -5.98 -5.49
C GLY A 288 -30.79 -5.37 -5.89
N LYS A 289 -31.01 -4.07 -5.62
CA LYS A 289 -32.20 -3.32 -6.03
C LYS A 289 -31.96 -2.36 -7.19
N ALA A 290 -30.72 -2.17 -7.65
CA ALA A 290 -30.35 -1.22 -8.69
C ALA A 290 -29.78 -1.91 -9.93
N ASP A 291 -30.68 -2.05 -10.92
CA ASP A 291 -30.45 -2.10 -12.37
C ASP A 291 -29.49 -3.17 -12.95
N MET A 292 -30.10 -4.21 -13.50
CA MET A 292 -29.52 -5.11 -14.49
C MET A 292 -29.42 -4.40 -15.86
N SER A 293 -28.47 -3.48 -16.04
CA SER A 293 -28.06 -3.17 -17.41
C SER A 293 -26.61 -2.70 -17.52
N LYS A 294 -25.88 -3.43 -18.37
CA LYS A 294 -24.61 -3.09 -19.03
C LYS A 294 -23.34 -3.15 -18.17
N THR A 295 -22.71 -4.31 -18.20
CA THR A 295 -21.26 -4.37 -18.45
C THR A 295 -20.92 -5.68 -19.15
N SER A 296 -20.39 -5.57 -20.36
CA SER A 296 -19.85 -6.68 -21.15
C SER A 296 -18.51 -7.09 -20.55
N THR A 297 -18.44 -8.28 -19.94
CA THR A 297 -17.19 -8.95 -19.61
C THR A 297 -17.16 -10.31 -20.27
N ARG A 298 -16.02 -10.60 -20.91
CA ARG A 298 -15.73 -11.87 -21.58
C ARG A 298 -15.76 -12.98 -20.51
N ALA A 299 -16.68 -13.93 -20.65
CA ALA A 299 -16.84 -15.03 -19.70
C ALA A 299 -15.54 -15.82 -19.52
N ALA A 300 -15.16 -16.08 -18.28
CA ALA A 300 -14.03 -16.94 -17.94
C ALA A 300 -14.42 -18.42 -18.09
N ASP A 301 -13.42 -19.22 -18.48
CA ASP A 301 -13.50 -20.66 -18.69
C ASP A 301 -13.82 -21.40 -17.36
N PRO A 302 -14.96 -22.12 -17.28
CA PRO A 302 -15.41 -22.82 -16.08
C PRO A 302 -14.40 -23.83 -15.53
N GLU A 303 -13.55 -24.41 -16.38
CA GLU A 303 -12.58 -25.42 -15.95
C GLU A 303 -11.45 -24.83 -15.09
N LYS A 304 -11.09 -23.56 -15.29
CA LYS A 304 -10.04 -22.89 -14.51
C LYS A 304 -10.51 -22.47 -13.11
N SER A 305 -11.80 -22.16 -12.96
CA SER A 305 -12.40 -21.83 -11.65
C SER A 305 -12.38 -23.04 -10.72
N GLN A 306 -12.69 -24.23 -11.25
CA GLN A 306 -12.73 -25.46 -10.44
C GLN A 306 -11.35 -25.96 -10.01
N LEU A 307 -10.27 -25.54 -10.67
CA LEU A 307 -8.91 -25.91 -10.29
C LEU A 307 -8.40 -25.08 -9.11
N ALA A 308 -8.73 -23.78 -9.06
CA ALA A 308 -8.35 -22.88 -7.98
C ALA A 308 -9.00 -23.28 -6.64
N ASP A 309 -10.29 -23.63 -6.66
CA ASP A 309 -11.03 -24.08 -5.48
C ASP A 309 -10.49 -25.42 -4.93
N ARG A 310 -10.05 -26.32 -5.82
CA ARG A 310 -9.43 -27.59 -5.44
C ARG A 310 -8.07 -27.38 -4.77
N ILE A 311 -7.22 -26.50 -5.32
CA ILE A 311 -5.90 -26.18 -4.73
C ILE A 311 -6.06 -25.54 -3.33
N ALA A 312 -7.01 -24.62 -3.17
CA ALA A 312 -7.27 -23.99 -1.87
C ALA A 312 -7.73 -25.02 -0.81
N THR A 313 -8.56 -25.98 -1.22
CA THR A 313 -9.05 -27.05 -0.34
C THR A 313 -7.94 -28.02 0.07
N ASP A 314 -7.04 -28.38 -0.86
CA ASP A 314 -5.95 -29.32 -0.59
C ASP A 314 -4.83 -28.69 0.27
N LEU A 315 -4.58 -27.39 0.13
CA LEU A 315 -3.65 -26.65 1.00
C LEU A 315 -4.16 -26.54 2.46
N LEU A 316 -5.48 -26.45 2.66
CA LEU A 316 -6.07 -26.42 4.00
C LEU A 316 -6.04 -27.80 4.68
N ARG A 317 -6.13 -28.89 3.91
CA ARG A 317 -6.08 -30.27 4.43
C ARG A 317 -4.67 -30.76 4.73
N SER A 318 -3.64 -30.15 4.15
CA SER A 318 -2.24 -30.51 4.38
C SER A 318 -1.59 -29.77 5.55
N ALA A 319 -2.33 -28.84 6.19
CA ALA A 319 -1.90 -28.03 7.32
C ALA A 319 -2.46 -28.51 8.69
N THR A 320 -3.12 -29.67 8.72
CA THR A 320 -3.60 -30.39 9.91
C THR A 320 -2.97 -31.78 9.97
#